data_AF-A0A848CML1-F1
#
_entry.id   AF-A0A848CML1-F1
#
_cell.length_a   1.000
_cell.length_b   1.000
_cell.length_c   1.000
_cell.angle_alpha   90.00
_cell.angle_beta   90.00
_cell.angle_gamma   90.00
#
_symmetry.space_group_name_H-M   'P 1'
#
loop_
_entity.id
_entity.type
_entity.pdbx_description
1 polymer ?
#
loop_
_entity_poly.entity_id
_entity_poly.type
_entity_poly.pdbx_seq_one_letter_code
_entity_poly.pdbx_strand_id
1 'polypeptide(L)' 'MQQLDAETREVIHLRLAGDFSFRDIGDILGHSEVWARVRFYRGKEKLVKIIGGDNNA' A
#
# COMPACT_ATOMS: atom_id res chain seq x y z
N MET A 1 -11.13 -5.60 1.96
CA MET A 1 -9.64 -5.57 2.01
C MET A 1 -8.98 -6.96 2.02
N GLN A 2 -9.69 -8.09 1.85
CA GLN A 2 -9.10 -9.44 1.83
C GLN A 2 -8.27 -9.78 0.56
N GLN A 3 -8.19 -8.89 -0.43
CA GLN A 3 -7.42 -9.12 -1.68
C GLN A 3 -5.99 -8.55 -1.67
N LEU A 4 -5.63 -7.76 -0.64
CA LEU A 4 -4.25 -7.30 -0.43
C LEU A 4 -3.59 -8.18 0.61
N ASP A 5 -2.33 -8.56 0.36
CA ASP A 5 -1.51 -9.24 1.35
C ASP A 5 -1.28 -8.33 2.57
N ALA A 6 -0.98 -8.96 3.71
CA ALA A 6 -0.94 -8.29 5.01
C ALA A 6 0.02 -7.08 5.02
N GLU A 7 1.22 -7.25 4.50
CA GLU A 7 2.22 -6.19 4.44
C GLU A 7 1.77 -5.03 3.54
N THR A 8 1.01 -5.27 2.46
CA THR A 8 0.58 -4.19 1.55
C THR A 8 -0.50 -3.35 2.23
N ARG A 9 -1.37 -4.01 2.99
CA ARG A 9 -2.39 -3.35 3.79
C ARG A 9 -1.76 -2.50 4.90
N GLU A 10 -0.72 -3.01 5.57
CA GLU A 10 0.01 -2.28 6.61
C GLU A 10 0.66 -1.01 6.06
N VAL A 11 1.36 -1.13 4.92
CA VAL A 11 1.96 0.02 4.22
C VAL A 11 0.91 1.08 3.86
N ILE A 12 -0.26 0.66 3.38
CA ILE A 12 -1.35 1.60 3.03
C ILE A 12 -1.93 2.26 4.28
N HIS A 13 -2.18 1.51 5.36
CA HIS A 13 -2.70 2.08 6.61
C HIS A 13 -1.75 3.13 7.18
N LEU A 14 -0.46 2.81 7.32
CA LEU A 14 0.54 3.74 7.82
C LEU A 14 0.66 4.98 6.93
N ARG A 15 0.61 4.81 5.60
CA ARG A 15 0.69 5.96 4.69
C ARG A 15 -0.55 6.84 4.73
N LEU A 16 -1.74 6.27 4.92
CA LEU A 16 -3.00 7.01 5.03
C LEU A 16 -3.17 7.70 6.39
N ALA A 17 -2.51 7.21 7.45
CA ALA A 17 -2.46 7.88 8.74
C ALA A 17 -1.78 9.26 8.67
N GLY A 18 -1.08 9.59 7.58
CA GLY A 18 -0.60 10.94 7.25
C GLY A 18 0.80 11.26 7.76
N ASP A 19 1.21 10.70 8.91
CA ASP A 19 2.42 11.10 9.63
C ASP A 19 3.68 10.30 9.27
N PHE A 20 3.57 9.23 8.47
CA PHE A 20 4.71 8.38 8.12
C PHE A 20 5.17 8.58 6.67
N SER A 21 6.46 8.88 6.50
CA SER A 21 7.12 8.85 5.20
C SER A 21 7.39 7.40 4.76
N PHE A 22 7.72 7.18 3.48
CA PHE A 22 8.08 5.82 3.03
C PHE A 22 9.33 5.27 3.73
N ARG A 23 10.21 6.16 4.22
CA ARG A 23 11.39 5.76 5.00
C ARG A 23 10.96 5.22 6.36
N ASP A 24 10.15 6.00 7.08
CA ASP A 24 9.62 5.60 8.40
C ASP A 24 8.86 4.28 8.30
N ILE A 25 8.04 4.10 7.25
CA ILE A 25 7.30 2.86 7.00
C ILE A 25 8.25 1.69 6.74
N GLY A 26 9.31 1.91 5.94
CA GLY A 26 10.35 0.91 5.72
C GLY A 26 11.01 0.49 7.02
N ASP A 27 11.46 1.46 7.81
CA ASP A 27 12.14 1.24 9.09
C ASP A 27 11.23 0.51 10.11
N ILE A 28 9.94 0.89 10.20
CA ILE A 28 8.94 0.23 11.07
C ILE A 28 8.72 -1.23 10.66
N LEU A 29 8.71 -1.52 9.36
CA LEU A 29 8.42 -2.86 8.83
C LEU A 29 9.69 -3.69 8.55
N GLY A 30 10.88 -3.17 8.84
CA GLY A 30 12.16 -3.87 8.62
C GLY A 30 12.56 -3.99 7.13
N HIS A 31 12.10 -3.05 6.29
CA HIS A 31 12.35 -3.01 4.85
C HIS A 31 12.93 -1.67 4.40
N SER A 32 13.29 -1.53 3.12
CA SER A 32 13.80 -0.27 2.58
C SER A 32 12.68 0.73 2.24
N GLU A 33 13.03 2.02 2.20
CA GLU A 33 12.14 3.09 1.69
C GLU A 33 11.57 2.77 0.30
N VAL A 34 12.40 2.20 -0.58
CA VAL A 34 12.01 1.83 -1.94
C VAL A 34 10.99 0.70 -1.94
N TRP A 35 11.17 -0.29 -1.07
CA TRP A 35 10.22 -1.40 -0.90
C TRP A 35 8.85 -0.86 -0.47
N ALA A 36 8.80 0.02 0.55
CA ALA A 36 7.55 0.61 1.03
C ALA A 36 6.85 1.42 -0.07
N ARG A 37 7.61 2.23 -0.82
CA ARG A 37 7.10 3.01 -1.95
C ARG A 37 6.47 2.12 -3.03
N VAL A 38 7.18 1.10 -3.49
CA VAL A 38 6.69 0.19 -4.54
C VAL A 38 5.42 -0.55 -4.09
N ARG A 39 5.39 -1.04 -2.84
CA ARG A 39 4.23 -1.72 -2.27
C ARG A 39 3.02 -0.82 -2.17
N PHE A 40 3.21 0.43 -1.73
CA PHE A 40 2.12 1.41 -1.66
C PHE A 40 1.48 1.64 -3.02
N TYR A 41 2.29 1.89 -4.07
CA TYR A 41 1.74 2.16 -5.41
C TYR A 41 1.04 0.95 -6.02
N ARG A 42 1.62 -0.26 -5.88
CA ARG A 42 0.98 -1.51 -6.34
C ARG A 42 -0.32 -1.79 -5.60
N GLY A 43 -0.32 -1.58 -4.29
CA GLY A 43 -1.49 -1.74 -3.45
C GLY A 43 -2.59 -0.74 -3.80
N LYS A 44 -2.22 0.53 -4.03
CA LYS A 44 -3.15 1.58 -4.50
C LYS A 44 -3.76 1.22 -5.85
N GLU A 45 -2.97 0.76 -6.81
CA GLU A 45 -3.47 0.34 -8.13
C GLU A 45 -4.47 -0.81 -8.01
N LYS A 46 -4.18 -1.82 -7.18
CA LYS A 46 -5.12 -2.91 -6.88
C LYS A 46 -6.41 -2.41 -6.24
N LEU A 47 -6.33 -1.48 -5.27
CA LEU A 47 -7.51 -0.90 -4.65
C LEU A 47 -8.36 -0.13 -5.66
N VAL A 48 -7.74 0.64 -6.56
CA VAL A 48 -8.45 1.34 -7.64
C VAL A 48 -9.19 0.34 -8.53
N LYS A 49 -8.59 -0.79 -8.89
CA LYS A 49 -9.26 -1.85 -9.67
C LYS A 49 -10.44 -2.47 -8.91
N ILE A 50 -10.26 -2.74 -7.62
CA ILE A 50 -11.30 -3.34 -6.77
C ILE A 50 -12.48 -2.39 -6.55
N ILE A 51 -12.20 -1.11 -6.26
CA ILE A 51 -13.22 -0.09 -5.91
C ILE A 51 -13.86 0.47 -7.18
N GLY A 52 -13.10 0.62 -8.26
CA GLY A 52 -13.59 1.16 -9.53
C GLY A 52 -14.56 0.23 -10.25
N GLY A 53 -14.65 -1.04 -9.86
CA GLY A 53 -15.35 -2.08 -10.60
C GLY A 53 -14.66 -2.35 -11.95
N ASP A 54 -14.71 -3.59 -12.43
CA ASP A 54 -14.38 -3.89 -13.82
C ASP A 54 -15.26 -3.03 -14.75
N ASN A 55 -14.76 -1.88 -15.19
CA ASN A 55 -15.32 -1.13 -16.31
C ASN A 55 -14.78 -1.70 -17.64
N ASN A 56 -14.83 -3.02 -17.77
CA ASN A 56 -14.65 -3.76 -19.01
C ASN A 56 -15.68 -4.88 -19.02
N ALA A 57 -16.93 -4.51 -19.29
CA ALA A 57 -17.96 -5.38 -19.83
C ALA A 57 -18.40 -4.80 -21.17
#